data_AF-A0A964T265-F1
#
_entry.id   AF-A0A964T265-F1
#
_cell.length_a   1.000
_cell.length_b   1.000
_cell.length_c   1.000
_cell.angle_alpha   90.00
_cell.angle_beta   90.00
_cell.angle_gamma   90.00
#
_symmetry.space_group_name_H-M   'P 1'
#
loop_
_entity.id
_entity.type
_entity.pdbx_description
1 polymer ?
#
loop_
_entity_poly.entity_id
_entity_poly.type
_entity_poly.pdbx_seq_one_letter_code
_entity_poly.pdbx_strand_id
1 'polypeptide(L)'
;MARSDNGRDYDLTCWYLNLRRVAELVGMEGSELRDIAAIGDMNDNLRVLATLSYFKDRLGAWLRSATPPTLGELVLNDTLREGAIFTHFSNYYFKGLPKVHQAIKRGASQPPMAEGYAKLDALKSGLVARFSFSHEHLTSNSAWTELSGQKQMLLLGVVSSITDNDIHVVPYVLAYPFIHLLDGGASVVGGRWRWYLETHVDLIDTFSRVHAFERPRSRTELRVLQAVSEASVKAAFAEIIGEPTIPNDWGGERSDLFSSRVEINGRRVPAAFAFKGPAKFHPMTLADLGKNGDQIDRLFSEPADLVVLQHCHEITPPVRSMMRAYAQRMGQPRTFCVIDGYDTLRILAAYDKCGLGEALKQLPASSPRA
;
A
#
# COMPACT_ATOMS: atom_id res chain seq x y z
N MET A 1 11.86 -6.36 21.39
CA MET A 1 10.72 -6.18 22.31
C MET A 1 9.53 -6.91 21.68
N ALA A 2 9.02 -7.92 22.36
CA ALA A 2 8.19 -8.97 21.78
C ALA A 2 6.83 -8.44 21.25
N ARG A 3 6.55 -8.70 19.97
CA ARG A 3 5.20 -8.57 19.39
C ARG A 3 4.34 -9.65 20.02
N SER A 4 3.55 -9.31 21.04
CA SER A 4 2.50 -10.18 21.55
C SER A 4 1.39 -10.25 20.49
N ASP A 5 1.33 -11.39 19.82
CA ASP A 5 0.16 -12.03 19.19
C ASP A 5 -0.93 -11.08 18.64
N ASN A 6 -0.84 -10.71 17.35
CA ASN A 6 -1.84 -9.84 16.73
C ASN A 6 -2.00 -10.00 15.20
N GLY A 7 -2.33 -11.21 14.74
CA GLY A 7 -2.59 -11.50 13.32
C GLY A 7 -1.37 -11.38 12.40
N ARG A 8 -1.40 -12.00 11.22
CA ARG A 8 -0.41 -11.72 10.17
C ARG A 8 -0.76 -10.38 9.51
N ASP A 9 0.22 -9.72 8.87
CA ASP A 9 -0.05 -8.54 8.05
C ASP A 9 -0.35 -8.91 6.59
N TYR A 10 0.11 -10.07 6.13
CA TYR A 10 -0.24 -10.65 4.83
C TYR A 10 0.06 -12.15 4.81
N ASP A 11 -0.59 -12.86 3.88
CA ASP A 11 -0.10 -14.12 3.29
C ASP A 11 -0.12 -13.98 1.76
N LEU A 12 0.58 -14.85 1.05
CA LEU A 12 0.68 -14.80 -0.40
C LEU A 12 -0.13 -15.93 -1.04
N THR A 13 -1.27 -15.61 -1.65
CA THR A 13 -1.88 -16.52 -2.62
C THR A 13 -1.19 -16.35 -3.97
N CYS A 14 -0.13 -17.13 -4.23
CA CYS A 14 0.61 -17.07 -5.49
C CYS A 14 -0.19 -17.72 -6.62
N TRP A 15 -0.43 -16.98 -7.71
CA TRP A 15 -1.03 -17.47 -8.96
C TRP A 15 0.02 -17.80 -10.02
N TYR A 16 1.17 -17.14 -9.93
CA TYR A 16 2.37 -17.42 -10.70
C TYR A 16 3.56 -17.43 -9.75
N LEU A 17 4.38 -18.48 -9.82
CA LEU A 17 5.56 -18.64 -8.98
C LEU A 17 6.68 -19.29 -9.80
N ASN A 18 7.68 -18.51 -10.21
CA ASN A 18 8.86 -19.07 -10.86
C ASN A 18 9.79 -19.66 -9.80
N LEU A 19 9.64 -20.97 -9.54
CA LEU A 19 10.37 -21.68 -8.48
C LEU A 19 11.88 -21.54 -8.57
N ARG A 20 12.46 -21.60 -9.77
CA ARG A 20 13.90 -21.44 -9.97
C ARG A 20 14.39 -20.08 -9.49
N ARG A 21 13.74 -19.02 -9.94
CA ARG A 21 14.09 -17.63 -9.59
C ARG A 21 13.86 -17.33 -8.12
N VAL A 22 12.80 -17.90 -7.53
CA VAL A 22 12.54 -17.79 -6.10
C VAL A 22 13.58 -18.56 -5.30
N ALA A 23 14.00 -19.74 -5.74
CA ALA A 23 15.07 -20.52 -5.10
C ALA A 23 16.42 -19.77 -5.11
N GLU A 24 16.75 -19.08 -6.19
CA GLU A 24 17.92 -18.20 -6.27
C GLU A 24 17.85 -17.05 -5.24
N LEU A 25 16.64 -16.60 -4.88
CA LEU A 25 16.41 -15.50 -3.96
C LEU A 25 16.39 -15.91 -2.48
N VAL A 26 15.73 -17.03 -2.15
CA VAL A 26 15.51 -17.48 -0.77
C VAL A 26 16.53 -18.53 -0.30
N GLY A 27 17.40 -18.96 -1.21
CA GLY A 27 18.35 -20.05 -1.01
C GLY A 27 17.70 -21.43 -1.08
N MET A 28 18.55 -22.46 -1.29
CA MET A 28 18.16 -23.86 -1.19
C MET A 28 18.94 -24.50 -0.04
N GLU A 29 18.27 -24.79 1.08
CA GLU A 29 18.86 -25.59 2.15
C GLU A 29 18.68 -27.08 1.84
N GLY A 30 19.78 -27.84 1.90
CA GLY A 30 19.84 -29.20 1.37
C GLY A 30 19.08 -30.25 2.18
N SER A 31 18.69 -29.98 3.43
CA SER A 31 17.93 -30.90 4.28
C SER A 31 16.43 -30.89 3.97
N GLU A 32 15.82 -29.72 3.85
CA GLU A 32 14.36 -29.57 3.64
C GLU A 32 13.92 -30.07 2.25
N LEU A 33 14.78 -29.93 1.24
CA LEU A 33 14.56 -30.50 -0.09
C LEU A 33 14.59 -32.04 -0.09
N ARG A 34 15.37 -32.65 0.81
CA ARG A 34 15.36 -34.12 0.98
C ARG A 34 14.06 -34.59 1.59
N ASP A 35 13.50 -33.83 2.53
CA ASP A 35 12.20 -34.13 3.14
C ASP A 35 11.07 -34.03 2.11
N ILE A 36 11.09 -33.00 1.24
CA ILE A 36 10.12 -32.89 0.12
C ILE A 36 10.31 -34.04 -0.89
N ALA A 37 11.55 -34.45 -1.15
CA ALA A 37 11.84 -35.59 -2.02
C ALA A 37 11.40 -36.93 -1.40
N ALA A 38 11.41 -37.05 -0.06
CA ALA A 38 10.94 -38.22 0.68
C ALA A 38 9.40 -38.38 0.70
N ILE A 39 8.65 -37.32 0.37
CA ILE A 39 7.21 -37.40 0.04
C ILE A 39 6.98 -38.23 -1.25
N GLY A 40 8.06 -38.55 -1.98
CA GLY A 40 8.08 -39.25 -3.26
C GLY A 40 7.43 -40.64 -3.31
N ASP A 41 7.17 -41.29 -2.19
CA ASP A 41 6.61 -42.65 -2.22
C ASP A 41 5.08 -42.70 -2.46
N MET A 42 4.34 -41.58 -2.54
CA MET A 42 2.86 -41.67 -2.63
C MET A 42 2.08 -40.73 -3.59
N ASN A 43 2.55 -39.58 -4.09
CA ASN A 43 1.78 -38.82 -5.10
C ASN A 43 2.55 -37.63 -5.72
N ASP A 44 2.67 -37.57 -7.05
CA ASP A 44 3.30 -36.43 -7.76
C ASP A 44 2.61 -35.09 -7.47
N ASN A 45 1.28 -35.08 -7.29
CA ASN A 45 0.54 -33.85 -6.99
C ASN A 45 0.84 -33.34 -5.58
N LEU A 46 0.98 -34.24 -4.59
CA LEU A 46 1.33 -33.85 -3.22
C LEU A 46 2.73 -33.24 -3.17
N ARG A 47 3.67 -33.79 -3.95
CA ARG A 47 5.03 -33.24 -4.07
C ARG A 47 5.03 -31.84 -4.67
N VAL A 48 4.25 -31.60 -5.73
CA VAL A 48 4.11 -30.26 -6.32
C VAL A 48 3.53 -29.28 -5.30
N LEU A 49 2.46 -29.64 -4.60
CA LEU A 49 1.84 -28.79 -3.59
C LEU A 49 2.79 -28.50 -2.41
N ALA A 50 3.51 -29.51 -1.92
CA ALA A 50 4.50 -29.35 -0.85
C ALA A 50 5.65 -28.43 -1.28
N THR A 51 6.14 -28.57 -2.51
CA THR A 51 7.18 -27.71 -3.09
C THR A 51 6.69 -26.27 -3.19
N LEU A 52 5.48 -26.04 -3.71
CA LEU A 52 4.89 -24.70 -3.80
C LEU A 52 4.71 -24.08 -2.42
N SER A 53 4.22 -24.83 -1.43
CA SER A 53 4.06 -24.35 -0.05
C SER A 53 5.39 -23.95 0.56
N TYR A 54 6.41 -24.81 0.43
CA TYR A 54 7.76 -24.55 0.92
C TYR A 54 8.34 -23.24 0.38
N PHE A 55 8.32 -23.06 -0.94
CA PHE A 55 8.86 -21.84 -1.55
C PHE A 55 8.00 -20.61 -1.25
N LYS A 56 6.67 -20.75 -1.13
CA LYS A 56 5.78 -19.67 -0.68
C LYS A 56 6.18 -19.19 0.72
N ASP A 57 6.38 -20.10 1.66
CA ASP A 57 6.67 -19.77 3.05
C ASP A 57 8.05 -19.13 3.20
N ARG A 58 9.07 -19.69 2.53
CA ARG A 58 10.42 -19.11 2.46
C ARG A 58 10.41 -17.73 1.79
N LEU A 59 9.64 -17.55 0.72
CA LEU A 59 9.47 -16.25 0.08
C LEU A 59 8.83 -15.23 1.02
N GLY A 60 7.77 -15.62 1.74
CA GLY A 60 7.14 -14.76 2.74
C GLY A 60 8.12 -14.34 3.83
N ALA A 61 8.97 -15.26 4.30
CA ALA A 61 10.03 -14.94 5.27
C ALA A 61 11.06 -13.97 4.68
N TRP A 62 11.51 -14.21 3.44
CA TRP A 62 12.45 -13.35 2.75
C TRP A 62 11.90 -11.93 2.53
N LEU A 63 10.63 -11.79 2.13
CA LEU A 63 9.99 -10.48 1.96
C LEU A 63 9.97 -9.68 3.28
N ARG A 64 9.74 -10.36 4.42
CA ARG A 64 9.77 -9.75 5.75
C ARG A 64 11.17 -9.32 6.17
N SER A 65 12.20 -10.10 5.85
CA SER A 65 13.58 -9.82 6.29
C SER A 65 14.37 -8.92 5.36
N ALA A 66 14.27 -9.14 4.05
CA ALA A 66 15.04 -8.43 3.03
C ALA A 66 14.40 -7.09 2.63
N THR A 67 13.10 -6.93 2.92
CA THR A 67 12.34 -5.67 2.75
C THR A 67 12.60 -5.00 1.40
N PRO A 68 12.38 -5.69 0.26
CA PRO A 68 12.68 -5.11 -1.05
C PRO A 68 11.90 -3.80 -1.25
N PRO A 69 12.50 -2.79 -1.89
CA PRO A 69 11.82 -1.52 -2.14
C PRO A 69 10.60 -1.75 -3.03
N THR A 70 9.60 -0.87 -2.92
CA THR A 70 8.52 -0.88 -3.91
C THR A 70 8.97 -0.23 -5.22
N LEU A 71 8.32 -0.60 -6.33
CA LEU A 71 8.57 0.06 -7.62
C LEU A 71 8.32 1.57 -7.54
N GLY A 72 7.31 1.97 -6.77
CA GLY A 72 6.98 3.38 -6.56
C GLY A 72 8.12 4.14 -5.90
N GLU A 73 8.74 3.58 -4.85
CA GLU A 73 9.91 4.19 -4.23
C GLU A 73 11.10 4.29 -5.18
N LEU A 74 11.37 3.23 -5.95
CA LEU A 74 12.49 3.25 -6.90
C LEU A 74 12.33 4.35 -7.96
N VAL A 75 11.10 4.52 -8.47
CA VAL A 75 10.77 5.55 -9.47
C VAL A 75 10.82 6.95 -8.84
N LEU A 76 10.20 7.16 -7.68
CA LEU A 76 10.10 8.47 -7.04
C LEU A 76 11.45 8.99 -6.52
N ASN A 77 12.31 8.08 -6.06
CA ASN A 77 13.64 8.42 -5.56
C ASN A 77 14.72 8.43 -6.64
N ASP A 78 14.35 8.22 -7.91
CA ASP A 78 15.29 8.16 -9.05
C ASP A 78 16.43 7.13 -8.84
N THR A 79 16.08 5.98 -8.24
CA THR A 79 17.02 4.88 -7.94
C THR A 79 16.75 3.62 -8.75
N LEU A 80 15.74 3.66 -9.62
CA LEU A 80 15.40 2.58 -10.53
C LEU A 80 16.54 2.31 -11.50
N ARG A 81 16.97 1.05 -11.57
CA ARG A 81 18.05 0.58 -12.46
C ARG A 81 17.81 -0.85 -12.90
N GLU A 82 18.45 -1.25 -14.00
CA GLU A 82 18.48 -2.66 -14.41
C GLU A 82 19.06 -3.54 -13.30
N GLY A 83 18.47 -4.73 -13.14
CA GLY A 83 18.79 -5.67 -12.06
C GLY A 83 18.15 -5.33 -10.70
N ALA A 84 17.44 -4.19 -10.56
CA ALA A 84 16.76 -3.88 -9.31
C ALA A 84 15.61 -4.87 -9.04
N ILE A 85 15.63 -5.51 -7.87
CA ILE A 85 14.52 -6.32 -7.33
C ILE A 85 13.54 -5.37 -6.65
N PHE A 86 12.24 -5.56 -6.90
CA PHE A 86 11.21 -4.72 -6.29
C PHE A 86 9.88 -5.47 -6.09
N THR A 87 9.03 -4.89 -5.23
CA THR A 87 7.62 -5.28 -5.12
C THR A 87 6.69 -4.20 -5.67
N HIS A 88 5.54 -4.56 -6.21
CA HIS A 88 4.56 -3.57 -6.66
C HIS A 88 3.14 -4.14 -6.58
N PHE A 89 2.29 -3.52 -5.78
CA PHE A 89 0.90 -3.92 -5.62
C PHE A 89 -0.03 -2.90 -6.30
N SER A 90 -0.55 -3.27 -7.47
CA SER A 90 -1.34 -2.37 -8.33
C SER A 90 -2.33 -3.13 -9.20
N ASN A 91 -3.10 -2.38 -9.99
CA ASN A 91 -3.96 -2.96 -11.03
C ASN A 91 -3.13 -3.32 -12.25
N TYR A 92 -3.02 -4.62 -12.49
CA TYR A 92 -2.38 -5.19 -13.67
C TYR A 92 -3.43 -5.63 -14.70
N TYR A 93 -3.11 -5.43 -15.96
CA TYR A 93 -3.85 -5.94 -17.10
C TYR A 93 -3.12 -7.14 -17.66
N PHE A 94 -3.80 -8.27 -17.74
CA PHE A 94 -3.28 -9.52 -18.23
C PHE A 94 -3.96 -9.95 -19.53
N LYS A 95 -3.16 -10.45 -20.47
CA LYS A 95 -3.65 -10.95 -21.76
C LYS A 95 -2.77 -12.11 -22.26
N GLY A 96 -3.29 -12.86 -23.23
CA GLY A 96 -2.53 -13.88 -23.95
C GLY A 96 -2.78 -15.31 -23.48
N LEU A 97 -3.13 -15.56 -22.22
CA LEU A 97 -3.40 -16.92 -21.70
C LEU A 97 -4.41 -17.73 -22.53
N PRO A 98 -5.52 -17.16 -23.05
CA PRO A 98 -6.40 -17.90 -23.96
C PRO A 98 -5.71 -18.38 -25.24
N LYS A 99 -4.80 -17.58 -25.81
CA LYS A 99 -3.99 -17.95 -26.99
C LYS A 99 -2.96 -19.02 -26.63
N VAL A 100 -2.33 -18.91 -25.45
CA VAL A 100 -1.41 -19.93 -24.93
C VAL A 100 -2.13 -21.28 -24.81
N HIS A 101 -3.31 -21.30 -24.18
CA HIS A 101 -4.12 -22.51 -24.02
C HIS A 101 -4.49 -23.15 -25.36
N GLN A 102 -4.88 -22.34 -26.34
CA GLN A 102 -5.18 -22.83 -27.69
C GLN A 102 -3.94 -23.41 -28.39
N ALA A 103 -2.77 -22.80 -28.25
CA ALA A 103 -1.53 -23.31 -28.82
C ALA A 103 -1.14 -24.66 -28.21
N ILE A 104 -1.25 -24.80 -26.88
CA ILE A 104 -1.01 -26.08 -26.18
C ILE A 104 -1.97 -27.16 -26.67
N LYS A 105 -3.27 -26.85 -26.79
CA LYS A 105 -4.27 -27.79 -27.33
C LYS A 105 -3.98 -28.24 -28.76
N ARG A 106 -3.28 -27.41 -29.55
CA ARG A 106 -2.85 -27.74 -30.91
C ARG A 106 -1.50 -28.47 -30.96
N GLY A 107 -0.91 -28.81 -29.81
CA GLY A 107 0.37 -29.51 -29.72
C GLY A 107 1.59 -28.63 -30.02
N ALA A 108 1.49 -27.31 -29.85
CA ALA A 108 2.64 -26.42 -30.02
C ALA A 108 3.74 -26.75 -28.99
N SER A 109 4.95 -27.03 -29.47
CA SER A 109 6.12 -27.31 -28.62
C SER A 109 6.63 -26.06 -27.87
N GLN A 110 6.37 -24.88 -28.42
CA GLN A 110 6.70 -23.59 -27.82
C GLN A 110 5.48 -22.67 -27.93
N PRO A 111 4.53 -22.76 -26.98
CA PRO A 111 3.40 -21.84 -26.98
C PRO A 111 3.87 -20.41 -26.70
N PRO A 112 3.14 -19.38 -27.19
CA PRO A 112 3.50 -18.00 -26.94
C PRO A 112 3.46 -17.68 -25.43
N MET A 113 4.13 -16.59 -25.03
CA MET A 113 4.04 -16.09 -23.66
C MET A 113 2.76 -15.26 -23.46
N ALA A 114 2.27 -15.26 -22.22
CA ALA A 114 1.27 -14.28 -21.80
C ALA A 114 1.94 -12.97 -21.37
N GLU A 115 1.18 -11.89 -21.35
CA GLU A 115 1.68 -10.54 -21.03
C GLU A 115 0.89 -9.93 -19.88
N GLY A 116 1.60 -9.22 -19.01
CA GLY A 116 1.03 -8.39 -17.96
C GLY A 116 1.60 -6.97 -18.01
N TYR A 117 0.78 -5.96 -17.69
CA TYR A 117 1.28 -4.60 -17.53
C TYR A 117 0.48 -3.78 -16.51
N ALA A 118 1.13 -2.78 -15.90
CA ALA A 118 0.49 -1.79 -15.04
C ALA A 118 0.91 -0.39 -15.49
N LYS A 119 -0.08 0.52 -15.57
CA LYS A 119 0.18 1.94 -15.81
C LYS A 119 0.63 2.61 -14.51
N LEU A 120 1.63 3.46 -14.61
CA LEU A 120 2.27 4.16 -13.49
C LEU A 120 2.11 5.68 -13.61
N ASP A 121 1.05 6.15 -14.28
CA ASP A 121 0.78 7.58 -14.54
C ASP A 121 0.81 8.45 -13.27
N ALA A 122 0.46 7.86 -12.13
CA ALA A 122 0.46 8.56 -10.85
C ALA A 122 1.86 8.75 -10.24
N LEU A 123 2.86 8.02 -10.73
CA LEU A 123 4.28 8.15 -10.36
C LEU A 123 5.03 8.99 -11.40
N LYS A 124 4.85 8.65 -12.69
CA LYS A 124 5.40 9.37 -13.83
C LYS A 124 4.44 9.23 -15.01
N SER A 125 4.02 10.35 -15.58
CA SER A 125 3.08 10.39 -16.71
C SER A 125 3.54 9.49 -17.86
N GLY A 126 2.67 8.60 -18.34
CA GLY A 126 2.96 7.71 -19.47
C GLY A 126 3.84 6.50 -19.15
N LEU A 127 4.37 6.38 -17.93
CA LEU A 127 5.22 5.26 -17.54
C LEU A 127 4.42 3.96 -17.38
N VAL A 128 4.93 2.84 -17.89
CA VAL A 128 4.29 1.52 -17.82
C VAL A 128 5.28 0.46 -17.39
N ALA A 129 4.92 -0.37 -16.41
CA ALA A 129 5.65 -1.61 -16.11
C ALA A 129 5.06 -2.77 -16.91
N ARG A 130 5.88 -3.51 -17.65
CA ARG A 130 5.46 -4.63 -18.52
C ARG A 130 6.27 -5.88 -18.26
N PHE A 131 5.66 -7.04 -18.42
CA PHE A 131 6.34 -8.31 -18.37
C PHE A 131 5.65 -9.36 -19.23
N SER A 132 6.45 -10.35 -19.64
CA SER A 132 5.96 -11.59 -20.25
C SER A 132 6.14 -12.75 -19.27
N PHE A 133 5.21 -13.68 -19.26
CA PHE A 133 5.25 -14.83 -18.35
C PHE A 133 4.80 -16.14 -19.03
N SER A 134 5.42 -17.24 -18.60
CA SER A 134 5.10 -18.59 -19.10
C SER A 134 3.97 -19.21 -18.28
N HIS A 135 3.12 -20.00 -18.93
CA HIS A 135 2.08 -20.78 -18.27
C HIS A 135 2.64 -21.91 -17.38
N GLU A 136 3.89 -22.32 -17.60
CA GLU A 136 4.56 -23.40 -16.86
C GLU A 136 4.81 -23.06 -15.38
N HIS A 137 4.65 -21.80 -14.99
CA HIS A 137 4.83 -21.34 -13.62
C HIS A 137 3.51 -20.97 -12.94
N LEU A 138 2.37 -21.33 -13.55
CA LEU A 138 1.07 -21.21 -12.91
C LEU A 138 0.94 -22.22 -11.78
N THR A 139 0.37 -21.79 -10.65
CA THR A 139 0.30 -22.60 -9.43
C THR A 139 -1.01 -23.39 -9.30
N SER A 140 -2.02 -23.11 -10.12
CA SER A 140 -3.32 -23.77 -10.10
C SER A 140 -4.07 -23.66 -11.43
N ASN A 141 -5.06 -24.53 -11.66
CA ASN A 141 -5.93 -24.45 -12.83
C ASN A 141 -6.76 -23.15 -12.88
N SER A 142 -7.15 -22.63 -11.71
CA SER A 142 -7.83 -21.34 -11.59
C SER A 142 -6.94 -20.16 -12.03
N ALA A 143 -5.61 -20.29 -11.96
CA ALA A 143 -4.69 -19.21 -12.36
C ALA A 143 -4.86 -18.79 -13.83
N TRP A 144 -5.32 -19.70 -14.70
CA TRP A 144 -5.63 -19.40 -16.11
C TRP A 144 -6.71 -18.33 -16.27
N THR A 145 -7.68 -18.33 -15.36
CA THR A 145 -8.77 -17.34 -15.34
C THR A 145 -8.37 -16.14 -14.50
N GLU A 146 -7.65 -16.38 -13.41
CA GLU A 146 -7.30 -15.33 -12.46
C GLU A 146 -6.26 -14.36 -13.02
N LEU A 147 -5.36 -14.81 -13.89
CA LEU A 147 -4.39 -13.97 -14.60
C LEU A 147 -4.91 -13.53 -15.98
N SER A 148 -6.15 -13.06 -16.02
CA SER A 148 -6.80 -12.51 -17.22
C SER A 148 -7.59 -11.24 -16.88
N GLY A 149 -7.60 -10.28 -17.81
CA GLY A 149 -8.27 -9.00 -17.62
C GLY A 149 -7.55 -8.12 -16.61
N GLN A 150 -8.30 -7.27 -15.90
CA GLN A 150 -7.74 -6.35 -14.91
C GLN A 150 -7.85 -6.93 -13.50
N LYS A 151 -6.72 -7.02 -12.79
CA LYS A 151 -6.62 -7.63 -11.45
C LYS A 151 -5.67 -6.85 -10.56
N GLN A 152 -6.00 -6.72 -9.28
CA GLN A 152 -5.15 -6.07 -8.28
C GLN A 152 -4.14 -7.08 -7.72
N MET A 153 -2.90 -7.05 -8.19
CA MET A 153 -1.90 -8.08 -7.86
C MET A 153 -0.60 -7.49 -7.35
N LEU A 154 0.04 -8.26 -6.48
CA LEU A 154 1.42 -8.06 -6.07
C LEU A 154 2.32 -8.72 -7.11
N LEU A 155 3.19 -7.92 -7.71
CA LEU A 155 4.33 -8.38 -8.51
C LEU A 155 5.59 -8.32 -7.65
N LEU A 156 6.30 -9.43 -7.54
CA LEU A 156 7.74 -9.43 -7.23
C LEU A 156 8.48 -9.68 -8.54
N GLY A 157 9.40 -8.79 -8.88
CA GLY A 157 10.13 -8.89 -10.14
C GLY A 157 11.47 -8.18 -10.10
N VAL A 158 12.22 -8.40 -11.18
CA VAL A 158 13.51 -7.76 -11.43
C VAL A 158 13.41 -6.91 -12.69
N VAL A 159 13.90 -5.68 -12.63
CA VAL A 159 13.98 -4.82 -13.82
C VAL A 159 14.98 -5.42 -14.81
N SER A 160 14.53 -5.77 -16.01
CA SER A 160 15.44 -6.23 -17.09
C SER A 160 15.97 -5.09 -17.96
N SER A 161 15.13 -4.11 -18.25
CA SER A 161 15.50 -2.95 -19.05
C SER A 161 14.56 -1.78 -18.78
N ILE A 162 15.04 -0.57 -19.03
CA ILE A 162 14.30 0.67 -18.83
C ILE A 162 14.41 1.51 -20.10
N THR A 163 13.28 2.01 -20.58
CA THR A 163 13.19 3.06 -21.60
C THR A 163 12.53 4.31 -20.99
N ASP A 164 12.33 5.37 -21.77
CA ASP A 164 11.73 6.62 -21.27
C ASP A 164 10.36 6.40 -20.60
N ASN A 165 9.56 5.48 -21.15
CA ASN A 165 8.17 5.22 -20.78
C ASN A 165 7.87 3.76 -20.42
N ASP A 166 8.80 2.82 -20.59
CA ASP A 166 8.57 1.41 -20.28
C ASP A 166 9.62 0.86 -19.32
N ILE A 167 9.15 0.14 -18.31
CA ILE A 167 9.97 -0.68 -17.41
C ILE A 167 9.68 -2.13 -17.76
N HIS A 168 10.66 -2.81 -18.35
CA HIS A 168 10.56 -4.24 -18.59
C HIS A 168 10.95 -5.01 -17.35
N VAL A 169 10.11 -5.97 -16.98
CA VAL A 169 10.22 -6.71 -15.73
C VAL A 169 10.27 -8.20 -16.02
N VAL A 170 11.16 -8.88 -15.32
CA VAL A 170 11.20 -10.33 -15.22
C VAL A 170 10.35 -10.74 -14.01
N PRO A 171 9.18 -11.38 -14.20
CA PRO A 171 8.30 -11.70 -13.09
C PRO A 171 8.82 -12.92 -12.35
N TYR A 172 8.95 -12.79 -11.03
CA TYR A 172 9.26 -13.89 -10.13
C TYR A 172 7.95 -14.45 -9.55
N VAL A 173 7.05 -13.55 -9.14
CA VAL A 173 5.81 -13.89 -8.44
C VAL A 173 4.68 -12.95 -8.86
N LEU A 174 3.49 -13.52 -9.06
CA LEU A 174 2.23 -12.78 -9.08
C LEU A 174 1.33 -13.38 -7.99
N ALA A 175 0.92 -12.55 -7.03
CA ALA A 175 0.19 -13.03 -5.86
C ALA A 175 -0.87 -12.04 -5.37
N TYR A 176 -1.82 -12.55 -4.61
CA TYR A 176 -2.61 -11.72 -3.70
C TYR A 176 -1.95 -11.68 -2.32
N PRO A 177 -1.71 -10.49 -1.73
CA PRO A 177 -1.13 -10.35 -0.39
C PRO A 177 -2.20 -10.41 0.71
N PHE A 178 -3.26 -11.20 0.50
CA PHE A 178 -4.40 -11.23 1.41
C PHE A 178 -4.25 -12.35 2.43
N ILE A 179 -4.68 -12.09 3.67
CA ILE A 179 -4.74 -13.10 4.71
C ILE A 179 -5.97 -13.98 4.47
N HIS A 180 -5.79 -15.29 4.53
CA HIS A 180 -6.89 -16.21 4.39
C HIS A 180 -7.82 -16.12 5.60
N LEU A 181 -9.13 -16.23 5.35
CA LEU A 181 -10.19 -16.14 6.39
C LEU A 181 -10.01 -17.16 7.53
N LEU A 182 -9.24 -18.24 7.28
CA LEU A 182 -9.00 -19.33 8.23
C LEU A 182 -7.80 -19.07 9.16
N ASP A 183 -6.96 -18.06 8.88
CA ASP A 183 -5.69 -17.83 9.59
C ASP A 183 -5.81 -16.99 10.87
N GLY A 184 -6.95 -17.07 11.58
CA GLY A 184 -7.10 -16.41 12.89
C GLY A 184 -7.36 -14.90 12.85
N GLY A 185 -7.78 -14.38 11.70
CA GLY A 185 -8.15 -12.97 11.51
C GLY A 185 -6.99 -12.08 11.07
N ALA A 186 -7.31 -11.07 10.26
CA ALA A 186 -6.32 -10.12 9.75
C ALA A 186 -5.91 -9.11 10.84
N SER A 187 -4.63 -8.70 10.86
CA SER A 187 -4.23 -7.49 11.60
C SER A 187 -4.95 -6.25 11.05
N VAL A 188 -4.88 -5.11 11.75
CA VAL A 188 -5.43 -3.85 11.23
C VAL A 188 -4.81 -3.53 9.86
N VAL A 189 -3.52 -3.79 9.69
CA VAL A 189 -2.81 -3.65 8.40
C VAL A 189 -3.33 -4.66 7.38
N GLY A 190 -3.37 -5.95 7.75
CA GLY A 190 -3.76 -7.02 6.85
C GLY A 190 -5.19 -6.90 6.33
N GLY A 191 -6.09 -6.33 7.14
CA GLY A 191 -7.46 -6.04 6.74
C GLY A 191 -7.57 -4.96 5.67
N ARG A 192 -6.51 -4.20 5.37
CA ARG A 192 -6.55 -3.03 4.48
C ARG A 192 -5.94 -3.25 3.09
N TRP A 193 -5.39 -4.42 2.79
CA TRP A 193 -4.74 -4.68 1.49
C TRP A 193 -5.65 -4.42 0.28
N ARG A 194 -6.95 -4.76 0.36
CA ARG A 194 -7.91 -4.50 -0.73
C ARG A 194 -8.03 -3.01 -1.08
N TRP A 195 -7.79 -2.14 -0.11
CA TRP A 195 -7.79 -0.69 -0.27
C TRP A 195 -6.36 -0.12 -0.38
N TYR A 196 -5.40 -0.92 -0.84
CA TYR A 196 -4.00 -0.54 -0.96
C TYR A 196 -3.36 -0.07 0.35
N LEU A 197 -3.83 -0.61 1.49
CA LEU A 197 -3.44 -0.21 2.85
C LEU A 197 -3.89 1.21 3.23
N GLU A 198 -4.74 1.84 2.43
CA GLU A 198 -5.35 3.10 2.79
C GLU A 198 -6.47 2.90 3.82
N THR A 199 -6.48 3.74 4.85
CA THR A 199 -7.60 3.90 5.78
C THR A 199 -8.18 5.31 5.63
N HIS A 200 -9.44 5.46 5.98
CA HIS A 200 -10.16 6.74 5.93
C HIS A 200 -10.49 7.21 7.33
N VAL A 201 -10.73 8.52 7.48
CA VAL A 201 -11.08 9.14 8.76
C VAL A 201 -12.28 8.45 9.42
N ASP A 202 -13.28 8.07 8.62
CA ASP A 202 -14.49 7.34 9.05
C ASP A 202 -14.20 5.92 9.59
N LEU A 203 -12.99 5.39 9.42
CA LEU A 203 -12.58 4.07 9.90
C LEU A 203 -11.60 4.16 11.08
N ILE A 204 -11.36 5.36 11.62
CA ILE A 204 -10.50 5.60 12.77
C ILE A 204 -11.41 5.98 13.95
N ASP A 205 -11.47 5.10 14.96
CA ASP A 205 -12.39 5.25 16.10
C ASP A 205 -12.14 6.52 16.89
N THR A 206 -10.86 6.94 16.98
CA THR A 206 -10.46 8.21 17.58
C THR A 206 -11.17 9.42 16.96
N PHE A 207 -11.54 9.34 15.67
CA PHE A 207 -12.28 10.37 14.95
C PHE A 207 -13.77 10.08 14.78
N SER A 208 -14.34 9.11 15.50
CA SER A 208 -15.73 8.64 15.34
C SER A 208 -16.82 9.73 15.41
N ARG A 209 -16.58 10.88 16.07
CA ARG A 209 -17.56 11.99 16.08
C ARG A 209 -17.81 12.58 14.68
N VAL A 210 -16.92 12.37 13.72
CA VAL A 210 -17.11 12.80 12.32
C VAL A 210 -18.34 12.17 11.67
N HIS A 211 -18.81 11.02 12.15
CA HIS A 211 -20.02 10.37 11.61
C HIS A 211 -21.30 11.19 11.83
N ALA A 212 -21.29 12.11 12.80
CA ALA A 212 -22.40 13.02 13.04
C ALA A 212 -22.37 14.26 12.13
N PHE A 213 -21.35 14.40 11.27
CA PHE A 213 -21.12 15.58 10.43
C PHE A 213 -21.00 15.19 8.96
N GLU A 214 -21.75 15.89 8.10
CA GLU A 214 -21.58 15.73 6.66
C GLU A 214 -20.21 16.23 6.21
N ARG A 215 -19.68 15.61 5.15
CA ARG A 215 -18.46 16.11 4.50
C ARG A 215 -18.80 17.43 3.79
N PRO A 216 -18.02 18.52 4.03
CA PRO A 216 -18.18 19.76 3.29
C PRO A 216 -17.99 19.52 1.79
N ARG A 217 -18.71 20.27 0.95
CA ARG A 217 -18.82 19.99 -0.50
C ARG A 217 -18.34 21.10 -1.40
N SER A 218 -17.94 22.24 -0.85
CA SER A 218 -17.57 23.43 -1.62
C SER A 218 -16.22 24.02 -1.20
N ARG A 219 -15.56 24.67 -2.15
CA ARG A 219 -14.32 25.43 -1.90
C ARG A 219 -14.56 26.63 -0.98
N THR A 220 -15.78 27.16 -0.92
CA THR A 220 -16.12 28.27 -0.02
C THR A 220 -16.02 27.83 1.44
N GLU A 221 -16.51 26.62 1.76
CA GLU A 221 -16.40 26.05 3.11
C GLU A 221 -14.93 25.83 3.50
N LEU A 222 -14.09 25.37 2.57
CA LEU A 222 -12.67 25.19 2.81
C LEU A 222 -11.93 26.48 3.19
N ARG A 223 -12.35 27.65 2.68
CA ARG A 223 -11.65 28.92 2.94
C ARG A 223 -11.54 29.27 4.41
N VAL A 224 -12.43 28.74 5.26
CA VAL A 224 -12.36 28.92 6.70
C VAL A 224 -11.02 28.41 7.27
N LEU A 225 -10.44 27.36 6.67
CA LEU A 225 -9.15 26.81 7.09
C LEU A 225 -7.95 27.72 6.77
N GLN A 226 -8.10 28.79 5.97
CA GLN A 226 -7.03 29.76 5.73
C GLN A 226 -6.58 30.47 7.01
N ALA A 227 -7.51 30.67 7.95
CA ALA A 227 -7.26 31.32 9.22
C ALA A 227 -6.75 30.35 10.31
N VAL A 228 -6.74 29.04 10.04
CA VAL A 228 -6.35 28.02 11.03
C VAL A 228 -4.89 27.66 10.82
N SER A 229 -4.02 28.06 11.76
CA SER A 229 -2.59 27.78 11.68
C SER A 229 -2.28 26.28 11.81
N GLU A 230 -1.15 25.85 11.25
CA GLU A 230 -0.65 24.47 11.39
C GLU A 230 -0.53 24.05 12.86
N ALA A 231 0.02 24.93 13.70
CA ALA A 231 0.13 24.72 15.14
C ALA A 231 -1.25 24.52 15.82
N SER A 232 -2.28 25.24 15.37
CA SER A 232 -3.64 25.07 15.89
C SER A 232 -4.23 23.71 15.49
N VAL A 233 -3.99 23.26 14.26
CA VAL A 233 -4.41 21.93 13.80
C VAL A 233 -3.67 20.83 14.57
N LYS A 234 -2.34 20.95 14.71
CA LYS A 234 -1.50 20.02 15.49
C LYS A 234 -2.00 19.90 16.93
N ALA A 235 -2.29 21.04 17.57
CA ALA A 235 -2.82 21.07 18.93
C ALA A 235 -4.21 20.43 19.03
N ALA A 236 -5.10 20.74 18.09
CA ALA A 236 -6.44 20.15 18.03
C ALA A 236 -6.38 18.63 17.88
N PHE A 237 -5.56 18.10 16.98
CA PHE A 237 -5.39 16.65 16.80
C PHE A 237 -4.80 16.00 18.04
N ALA A 238 -3.76 16.59 18.65
CA ALA A 238 -3.19 16.09 19.90
C ALA A 238 -4.25 16.00 21.00
N GLU A 239 -5.08 17.03 21.16
CA GLU A 239 -6.15 17.03 22.16
C GLU A 239 -7.24 15.99 21.86
N ILE A 240 -7.66 15.86 20.59
CA ILE A 240 -8.66 14.86 20.16
C ILE A 240 -8.16 13.43 20.44
N ILE A 241 -6.89 13.16 20.15
CA ILE A 241 -6.24 11.88 20.43
C ILE A 241 -6.01 11.68 21.94
N GLY A 242 -6.02 12.76 22.71
CA GLY A 242 -5.76 12.78 24.15
C GLY A 242 -4.28 12.73 24.48
N GLU A 243 -3.40 13.24 23.63
CA GLU A 243 -1.96 13.38 23.93
C GLU A 243 -1.72 14.53 24.94
N PRO A 244 -0.96 14.28 26.02
CA PRO A 244 -0.77 15.27 27.09
C PRO A 244 0.21 16.38 26.72
N THR A 245 1.07 16.14 25.73
CA THR A 245 2.14 17.04 25.33
C THR A 245 2.20 17.15 23.81
N ILE A 246 2.32 18.38 23.32
CA ILE A 246 2.56 18.66 21.90
C ILE A 246 4.06 18.87 21.72
N PRO A 247 4.76 18.05 20.92
CA PRO A 247 6.19 18.23 20.67
C PRO A 247 6.48 19.60 20.03
N ASN A 248 7.57 20.24 20.46
CA ASN A 248 8.12 21.42 19.79
C ASN A 248 8.79 21.01 18.47
N ASP A 249 8.67 21.84 17.45
CA ASP A 249 9.27 21.59 16.14
C ASP A 249 10.80 21.73 16.23
N TRP A 250 11.54 20.76 15.68
CA TRP A 250 13.00 20.82 15.61
C TRP A 250 13.51 20.20 14.32
N GLY A 251 14.67 20.67 13.84
CA GLY A 251 15.15 20.45 12.47
C GLY A 251 15.44 18.99 12.04
N GLY A 252 15.26 18.00 12.92
CA GLY A 252 15.41 16.58 12.62
C GLY A 252 14.14 15.76 12.85
N GLU A 253 12.98 16.40 12.99
CA GLU A 253 11.72 15.68 13.19
C GLU A 253 11.35 14.83 11.95
N ARG A 254 10.88 13.61 12.26
CA ARG A 254 10.41 12.65 11.26
C ARG A 254 8.89 12.72 11.09
N SER A 255 8.20 13.12 12.14
CA SER A 255 6.76 13.41 12.17
C SER A 255 6.51 14.62 13.09
N ASP A 256 5.41 15.32 12.84
CA ASP A 256 5.00 16.47 13.65
C ASP A 256 4.37 16.01 14.97
N LEU A 257 3.67 14.87 14.95
CA LEU A 257 3.10 14.22 16.12
C LEU A 257 3.24 12.69 16.00
N PHE A 258 3.73 12.06 17.05
CA PHE A 258 3.68 10.62 17.23
C PHE A 258 2.78 10.29 18.42
N SER A 259 1.90 9.30 18.27
CA SER A 259 0.95 8.87 19.30
C SER A 259 0.84 7.35 19.36
N SER A 260 0.61 6.82 20.56
CA SER A 260 0.24 5.41 20.79
C SER A 260 -1.23 5.23 21.19
N ARG A 261 -2.02 6.31 21.11
CA ARG A 261 -3.41 6.39 21.63
C ARG A 261 -4.46 6.38 20.52
N VAL A 262 -4.07 6.39 19.26
CA VAL A 262 -5.01 6.29 18.14
C VAL A 262 -5.64 4.89 18.13
N GLU A 263 -6.95 4.82 17.94
CA GLU A 263 -7.73 3.58 17.98
C GLU A 263 -8.38 3.29 16.61
N ILE A 264 -8.27 2.04 16.16
CA ILE A 264 -8.90 1.49 14.95
C ILE A 264 -9.46 0.11 15.28
N ASN A 265 -10.75 -0.11 15.02
CA ASN A 265 -11.48 -1.33 15.34
C ASN A 265 -11.33 -1.74 16.83
N GLY A 266 -11.39 -0.77 17.74
CA GLY A 266 -11.25 -0.93 19.19
C GLY A 266 -9.83 -1.27 19.66
N ARG A 267 -8.82 -1.13 18.81
CA ARG A 267 -7.41 -1.44 19.13
C ARG A 267 -6.54 -0.20 19.00
N ARG A 268 -5.63 0.00 19.95
CA ARG A 268 -4.63 1.05 19.87
C ARG A 268 -3.57 0.73 18.82
N VAL A 269 -3.25 1.72 17.99
CA VAL A 269 -2.31 1.64 16.88
C VAL A 269 -1.32 2.80 17.00
N PRO A 270 0.00 2.54 17.02
CA PRO A 270 1.00 3.59 16.92
C PRO A 270 0.84 4.39 15.62
N ALA A 271 0.74 5.71 15.73
CA ALA A 271 0.44 6.61 14.62
C ALA A 271 1.45 7.75 14.55
N ALA A 272 1.93 8.04 13.33
CA ALA A 272 2.76 9.20 13.03
C ALA A 272 1.99 10.15 12.11
N PHE A 273 2.03 11.44 12.40
CA PHE A 273 1.30 12.47 11.69
C PHE A 273 2.27 13.48 11.07
N ALA A 274 2.03 13.82 9.81
CA ALA A 274 2.54 15.04 9.20
C ALA A 274 1.39 16.02 8.98
N PHE A 275 1.47 17.20 9.57
CA PHE A 275 0.55 18.32 9.38
C PHE A 275 1.14 19.30 8.39
N LYS A 276 0.29 19.85 7.52
CA LYS A 276 0.66 20.95 6.62
C LYS A 276 -0.43 21.99 6.61
N GLY A 277 -0.15 23.11 7.27
CA GLY A 277 -1.05 24.23 7.42
C GLY A 277 -1.13 25.12 6.18
N PRO A 278 -1.80 26.27 6.30
CA PRO A 278 -2.20 27.10 5.17
C PRO A 278 -1.10 28.05 4.66
N ALA A 279 0.16 27.86 5.05
CA ALA A 279 1.28 28.71 4.61
C ALA A 279 1.28 28.91 3.08
N LYS A 280 0.87 27.87 2.35
CA LYS A 280 0.39 27.99 0.98
C LYS A 280 -0.97 27.31 0.84
N PHE A 281 -2.04 28.09 0.75
CA PHE A 281 -3.41 27.57 0.64
C PHE A 281 -3.74 27.19 -0.81
N HIS A 282 -3.28 26.04 -1.25
CA HIS A 282 -3.55 25.46 -2.58
C HIS A 282 -3.51 23.93 -2.49
N PRO A 283 -3.95 23.20 -3.54
CA PRO A 283 -3.82 21.74 -3.54
C PRO A 283 -2.38 21.29 -3.28
N MET A 284 -2.20 20.35 -2.35
CA MET A 284 -0.87 19.83 -2.00
C MET A 284 -0.31 18.95 -3.11
N THR A 285 0.90 19.28 -3.53
CA THR A 285 1.71 18.55 -4.50
C THR A 285 2.93 17.93 -3.82
N LEU A 286 3.65 17.05 -4.52
CA LEU A 286 4.91 16.47 -4.00
C LEU A 286 5.96 17.54 -3.70
N ALA A 287 5.94 18.67 -4.42
CA ALA A 287 6.88 19.78 -4.20
C ALA A 287 6.69 20.48 -2.84
N ASP A 288 5.50 20.35 -2.24
CA ASP A 288 5.19 20.91 -0.92
C ASP A 288 5.70 20.04 0.24
N LEU A 289 6.16 18.82 -0.07
CA LEU A 289 6.67 17.83 0.88
C LEU A 289 8.19 17.68 0.81
N GLY A 290 8.87 18.74 0.36
CA GLY A 290 10.32 18.77 0.19
C GLY A 290 10.79 18.24 -1.17
N LYS A 291 12.12 18.17 -1.36
CA LYS A 291 12.71 17.65 -2.60
C LYS A 291 12.31 16.18 -2.76
N ASN A 292 11.63 15.87 -3.86
CA ASN A 292 11.11 14.53 -4.18
C ASN A 292 10.21 13.91 -3.09
N GLY A 293 9.56 14.72 -2.24
CA GLY A 293 8.70 14.20 -1.17
C GLY A 293 9.46 13.56 0.01
N ASP A 294 10.71 13.96 0.25
CA ASP A 294 11.55 13.52 1.38
C ASP A 294 10.82 13.51 2.75
N GLN A 295 9.84 14.40 2.96
CA GLN A 295 9.04 14.36 4.17
C GLN A 295 8.22 13.07 4.33
N ILE A 296 7.71 12.48 3.24
CA ILE A 296 7.01 11.19 3.30
C ILE A 296 8.01 10.08 3.63
N ASP A 297 9.21 10.09 3.06
CA ASP A 297 10.26 9.11 3.39
C ASP A 297 10.59 9.12 4.89
N ARG A 298 10.81 10.32 5.45
CA ARG A 298 11.03 10.53 6.89
C ARG A 298 9.83 10.08 7.72
N LEU A 299 8.61 10.42 7.32
CA LEU A 299 7.40 10.03 8.02
C LEU A 299 7.24 8.50 8.08
N PHE A 300 7.52 7.79 6.99
CA PHE A 300 7.51 6.32 6.96
C PHE A 300 8.73 5.67 7.63
N SER A 301 9.73 6.45 8.05
CA SER A 301 10.83 5.97 8.90
C SER A 301 10.46 5.92 10.40
N GLU A 302 9.34 6.52 10.79
CA GLU A 302 8.83 6.43 12.16
C GLU A 302 8.44 4.99 12.52
N PRO A 303 8.50 4.57 13.79
CA PRO A 303 8.03 3.26 14.23
C PRO A 303 6.49 3.26 14.41
N ALA A 304 5.75 3.64 13.36
CA ALA A 304 4.29 3.74 13.36
C ALA A 304 3.64 2.70 12.43
N ASP A 305 2.48 2.19 12.84
CA ASP A 305 1.65 1.25 12.07
C ASP A 305 0.56 1.98 11.25
N LEU A 306 0.20 3.20 11.68
CA LEU A 306 -0.61 4.16 10.94
C LEU A 306 0.23 5.40 10.61
N VAL A 307 0.25 5.77 9.33
CA VAL A 307 0.89 7.00 8.87
C VAL A 307 -0.16 7.97 8.35
N VAL A 308 -0.26 9.17 8.93
CA VAL A 308 -1.27 10.16 8.59
C VAL A 308 -0.62 11.38 7.95
N LEU A 309 -1.08 11.74 6.75
CA LEU A 309 -0.75 13.01 6.13
C LEU A 309 -2.00 13.90 6.13
N GLN A 310 -1.91 15.05 6.79
CA GLN A 310 -2.98 16.02 6.87
C GLN A 310 -2.61 17.30 6.12
N HIS A 311 -3.57 17.87 5.39
CA HIS A 311 -3.46 19.18 4.77
C HIS A 311 -4.76 19.98 4.85
N CYS A 312 -4.64 21.31 4.85
CA CYS A 312 -5.78 22.24 4.88
C CYS A 312 -6.51 22.42 3.52
N HIS A 313 -6.01 21.82 2.44
CA HIS A 313 -6.61 21.83 1.10
C HIS A 313 -6.68 20.41 0.50
N GLU A 314 -7.21 20.29 -0.70
CA GLU A 314 -7.14 19.08 -1.55
C GLU A 314 -5.70 18.51 -1.62
N ILE A 315 -5.57 17.19 -1.63
CA ILE A 315 -4.28 16.49 -1.78
C ILE A 315 -4.27 15.78 -3.13
N THR A 316 -3.24 16.03 -3.94
CA THR A 316 -3.19 15.55 -5.33
C THR A 316 -2.91 14.04 -5.43
N PRO A 317 -3.30 13.37 -6.53
CA PRO A 317 -3.07 11.93 -6.73
C PRO A 317 -1.60 11.47 -6.62
N PRO A 318 -0.58 12.24 -7.07
CA PRO A 318 0.81 11.85 -6.91
C PRO A 318 1.25 11.71 -5.45
N VAL A 319 0.80 12.60 -4.56
CA VAL A 319 1.09 12.53 -3.11
C VAL A 319 0.52 11.25 -2.51
N ARG A 320 -0.75 10.93 -2.82
CA ARG A 320 -1.39 9.69 -2.38
C ARG A 320 -0.70 8.44 -2.93
N SER A 321 -0.18 8.51 -4.15
CA SER A 321 0.54 7.40 -4.78
C SER A 321 1.90 7.16 -4.13
N MET A 322 2.59 8.22 -3.70
CA MET A 322 3.79 8.11 -2.89
C MET A 322 3.50 7.47 -1.52
N MET A 323 2.49 7.96 -0.79
CA MET A 323 2.08 7.36 0.49
C MET A 323 1.79 5.85 0.34
N ARG A 324 1.09 5.48 -0.74
CA ARG A 324 0.79 4.08 -1.08
C ARG A 324 2.04 3.25 -1.37
N ALA A 325 2.99 3.78 -2.15
CA ALA A 325 4.23 3.07 -2.47
C ALA A 325 4.99 2.71 -1.18
N TYR A 326 5.13 3.66 -0.27
CA TYR A 326 5.79 3.44 1.02
C TYR A 326 5.03 2.47 1.94
N ALA A 327 3.70 2.60 2.01
CA ALA A 327 2.84 1.74 2.81
C ALA A 327 2.93 0.25 2.43
N GLN A 328 3.19 -0.04 1.15
CA GLN A 328 3.20 -1.40 0.58
C GLN A 328 4.53 -2.15 0.74
N ARG A 329 5.52 -1.59 1.44
CA ARG A 329 6.79 -2.28 1.72
C ARG A 329 6.53 -3.59 2.47
N MET A 330 6.71 -4.74 1.79
CA MET A 330 6.38 -6.07 2.34
C MET A 330 7.16 -6.46 3.61
N GLY A 331 8.27 -5.78 3.89
CA GLY A 331 9.03 -5.91 5.13
C GLY A 331 8.29 -5.41 6.36
N GLN A 332 7.55 -4.33 6.18
CA GLN A 332 6.83 -3.64 7.23
C GLN A 332 5.66 -2.89 6.57
N PRO A 333 4.62 -3.62 6.11
CA PRO A 333 3.46 -2.97 5.55
C PRO A 333 2.78 -2.14 6.63
N ARG A 334 2.26 -0.98 6.24
CA ARG A 334 1.63 -0.03 7.17
C ARG A 334 0.35 0.49 6.58
N THR A 335 -0.58 0.86 7.44
CA THR A 335 -1.74 1.63 6.99
C THR A 335 -1.38 3.09 6.83
N PHE A 336 -2.06 3.78 5.93
CA PHE A 336 -1.94 5.24 5.83
C PHE A 336 -3.30 5.91 5.69
N CYS A 337 -3.39 7.16 6.16
CA CYS A 337 -4.58 8.00 6.02
C CYS A 337 -4.17 9.33 5.38
N VAL A 338 -4.94 9.76 4.39
CA VAL A 338 -4.80 11.08 3.76
C VAL A 338 -5.99 11.92 4.19
N ILE A 339 -5.75 12.94 5.01
CA ILE A 339 -6.75 13.88 5.53
C ILE A 339 -6.62 15.19 4.74
N ASP A 340 -7.48 15.39 3.76
CA ASP A 340 -7.52 16.63 2.99
C ASP A 340 -8.22 17.76 3.77
N GLY A 341 -8.33 18.95 3.16
CA GLY A 341 -8.98 20.09 3.78
C GLY A 341 -10.45 19.83 4.18
N TYR A 342 -11.18 19.02 3.40
CA TYR A 342 -12.59 18.74 3.70
C TYR A 342 -12.71 17.85 4.94
N ASP A 343 -11.86 16.83 5.03
CA ASP A 343 -11.80 15.96 6.20
C ASP A 343 -11.22 16.70 7.42
N THR A 344 -10.26 17.60 7.23
CA THR A 344 -9.74 18.47 8.29
C THR A 344 -10.84 19.34 8.88
N LEU A 345 -11.59 20.05 8.02
CA LEU A 345 -12.70 20.89 8.46
C LEU A 345 -13.76 20.07 9.20
N ARG A 346 -14.10 18.88 8.67
CA ARG A 346 -15.06 17.96 9.29
C ARG A 346 -14.60 17.51 10.68
N ILE A 347 -13.34 17.12 10.84
CA ILE A 347 -12.77 16.72 12.14
C ILE A 347 -12.81 17.89 13.13
N LEU A 348 -12.32 19.07 12.74
CA LEU A 348 -12.26 20.22 13.64
C LEU A 348 -13.65 20.66 14.10
N ALA A 349 -14.64 20.66 13.21
CA ALA A 349 -16.03 20.95 13.60
C ALA A 349 -16.63 19.85 14.49
N ALA A 350 -16.41 18.58 14.15
CA ALA A 350 -16.97 17.47 14.91
C ALA A 350 -16.53 17.45 16.37
N TYR A 351 -15.35 17.98 16.66
CA TYR A 351 -14.74 18.04 18.00
C TYR A 351 -14.71 19.44 18.61
N ASP A 352 -15.38 20.43 17.99
CA ASP A 352 -15.40 21.83 18.42
C ASP A 352 -14.00 22.43 18.66
N LYS A 353 -13.14 22.30 17.64
CA LYS A 353 -11.76 22.79 17.64
C LYS A 353 -11.58 23.97 16.72
N CYS A 354 -10.60 24.81 17.05
CA CYS A 354 -10.23 26.01 16.29
C CYS A 354 -11.41 26.98 16.03
N GLY A 355 -12.42 26.99 16.89
CA GLY A 355 -13.63 27.82 16.73
C GLY A 355 -14.61 27.33 15.66
N LEU A 356 -14.51 26.07 15.22
CA LEU A 356 -15.26 25.52 14.09
C LEU A 356 -16.46 24.64 14.46
N GLY A 357 -16.75 24.41 15.74
CA GLY A 357 -17.86 23.51 16.13
C GLY A 357 -19.24 23.93 15.64
N GLU A 358 -19.47 25.23 15.49
CA GLU A 358 -20.72 25.79 14.96
C GLU A 358 -20.65 26.14 13.46
N ALA A 359 -19.43 26.24 12.90
CA ALA A 359 -19.22 26.68 11.52
C ALA A 359 -19.87 25.75 10.48
N LEU A 360 -20.00 24.45 10.79
CA LEU A 360 -20.66 23.46 9.92
C LEU A 360 -22.15 23.23 10.22
N LYS A 361 -22.65 23.62 11.39
CA LYS A 361 -24.10 23.54 11.70
C LYS A 361 -24.90 24.66 11.04
N GLN A 362 -24.25 25.79 10.76
CA GLN A 362 -24.88 27.01 10.22
C GLN A 362 -24.74 27.17 8.71
N LEU A 363 -24.02 26.27 8.03
CA LEU A 363 -23.95 26.30 6.58
C LEU A 363 -25.32 25.88 6.02
N PRO A 364 -25.96 26.69 5.16
CA PRO A 364 -27.26 26.35 4.62
C PRO A 364 -27.16 24.99 3.93
N ALA A 365 -28.03 24.06 4.33
CA ALA A 365 -28.13 22.75 3.71
C ALA A 365 -28.11 22.97 2.19
N SER A 366 -27.06 22.48 1.53
CA SER A 366 -26.94 22.62 0.08
C SER A 366 -28.20 22.02 -0.51
N SER A 367 -29.00 22.84 -1.20
CA SER A 367 -30.29 22.42 -1.72
C SER A 367 -30.13 21.10 -2.49
N PRO A 368 -31.04 20.12 -2.32
CA PRO A 368 -31.00 18.91 -3.12
C PRO A 368 -31.03 19.35 -4.59
N ARG A 369 -30.04 18.93 -5.38
CA ARG A 369 -30.11 19.12 -6.83
C ARG A 369 -31.34 18.35 -7.33
N ALA A 370 -32.22 19.08 -8.02
CA ALA A 370 -33.31 18.52 -8.81
C ALA A 370 -32.80 17.64 -9.94
#